data_AF-A0A966NUV7-F1
#
_entry.id   AF-A0A966NUV7-F1
#
_cell.length_a   1.000
_cell.length_b   1.000
_cell.length_c   1.000
_cell.angle_alpha   90.00
_cell.angle_beta   90.00
_cell.angle_gamma   90.00
#
_symmetry.space_group_name_H-M   'P 1'
#
loop_
_entity.id
_entity.type
_entity.pdbx_description
1 polymer ?
#
loop_
_entity_poly.entity_id
_entity_poly.type
_entity_poly.pdbx_seq_one_letter_code
_entity_poly.pdbx_strand_id
1 'polypeptide(L)' 'MALADITQPSDLRGLSSAQLTELAEEIRRFVVDAVAETGGHLGSNLGAVELTLALHRVFE' A
#
# COMPACT_ATOMS: atom_id res chain seq x y z
N MET A 1 -10.16 -4.58 5.84
CA MET A 1 -10.18 -3.10 6.05
C MET A 1 -9.94 -2.46 4.69
N ALA A 2 -10.64 -1.39 4.31
CA ALA A 2 -10.49 -0.84 2.97
C ALA A 2 -9.36 0.19 2.91
N LEU A 3 -8.67 0.29 1.78
CA LEU A 3 -7.70 1.36 1.50
C LEU A 3 -8.32 2.74 1.69
N ALA A 4 -9.61 2.89 1.41
CA ALA A 4 -10.37 4.13 1.59
C ALA A 4 -10.44 4.62 3.05
N ASP A 5 -10.17 3.74 4.02
CA ASP A 5 -10.19 4.06 5.45
C ASP A 5 -8.84 4.64 5.93
N ILE A 6 -7.78 4.58 5.11
CA ILE A 6 -6.45 5.11 5.42
C ILE A 6 -6.33 6.52 4.85
N THR A 7 -6.31 7.52 5.73
CA THR A 7 -6.27 8.94 5.34
C THR A 7 -4.98 9.63 5.72
N GLN A 8 -4.21 9.04 6.62
CA GLN A 8 -2.92 9.55 7.10
C GLN A 8 -1.98 8.40 7.54
N PRO A 9 -0.65 8.61 7.55
CA PRO A 9 0.33 7.58 7.93
C PRO A 9 0.09 6.95 9.31
N SER A 10 -0.37 7.75 10.26
CA SER A 10 -0.64 7.33 11.64
C SER A 10 -1.74 6.27 11.76
N ASP A 11 -2.64 6.17 10.77
CA ASP A 11 -3.70 5.16 10.72
C ASP A 11 -3.11 3.73 10.59
N LEU A 12 -1.88 3.60 10.06
CA LEU A 12 -1.19 2.33 9.92
C LEU A 12 -0.77 1.69 11.25
N ARG A 13 -0.62 2.49 12.32
CA ARG A 13 -0.14 2.00 13.63
C ARG A 13 -1.11 1.05 14.30
N GLY A 14 -2.42 1.25 14.10
CA GLY A 14 -3.47 0.43 14.70
C GLY A 14 -3.70 -0.91 14.00
N LEU A 15 -3.08 -1.15 12.84
CA LEU A 15 -3.34 -2.33 12.04
C LEU A 15 -2.61 -3.56 12.59
N SER A 16 -3.27 -4.72 12.54
CA SER A 16 -2.59 -6.01 12.68
C SER A 16 -1.73 -6.33 11.45
N SER A 17 -0.81 -7.27 11.57
CA SER A 17 -0.02 -7.75 10.42
C SER A 17 -0.90 -8.28 9.29
N ALA A 18 -2.00 -8.96 9.60
CA ALA A 18 -2.95 -9.44 8.60
C ALA A 18 -3.64 -8.29 7.85
N GLN A 19 -4.03 -7.24 8.56
CA GLN A 19 -4.61 -6.04 7.94
C GLN A 19 -3.59 -5.28 7.08
N LEU A 20 -2.32 -5.23 7.49
CA LEU A 20 -1.25 -4.66 6.65
C LEU A 20 -1.04 -5.46 5.37
N THR A 21 -1.10 -6.79 5.45
CA THR A 21 -1.01 -7.65 4.26
C THR A 21 -2.20 -7.43 3.33
N GLU A 22 -3.42 -7.34 3.87
CA GLU A 22 -4.62 -7.04 3.08
C GLU A 22 -4.53 -5.67 2.39
N LEU A 23 -4.06 -4.65 3.12
CA LEU A 23 -3.83 -3.31 2.59
C LEU A 23 -2.76 -3.29 1.48
N ALA A 24 -1.66 -4.01 1.66
CA ALA A 24 -0.60 -4.11 0.65
C ALA A 24 -1.12 -4.77 -0.64
N GLU A 25 -1.94 -5.82 -0.54
CA GLU A 25 -2.60 -6.44 -1.70
C GLU A 25 -3.54 -5.47 -2.42
N GLU A 26 -4.31 -4.67 -1.68
CA GLU A 26 -5.20 -3.66 -2.25
C GLU A 26 -4.43 -2.56 -2.99
N ILE A 27 -3.35 -2.05 -2.40
CA ILE A 27 -2.46 -1.06 -3.04
C ILE A 27 -1.83 -1.65 -4.30
N ARG A 28 -1.34 -2.90 -4.26
CA ARG A 28 -0.75 -3.55 -5.44
C ARG A 28 -1.77 -3.68 -6.57
N ARG A 29 -3.01 -4.09 -6.29
CA ARG A 29 -4.08 -4.12 -7.30
C ARG A 29 -4.34 -2.74 -7.88
N PHE A 30 -4.48 -1.72 -7.04
CA PHE A 30 -4.68 -0.34 -7.49
C PHE A 30 -3.54 0.14 -8.42
N VAL A 31 -2.28 -0.12 -8.06
CA VAL A 31 -1.12 0.23 -8.88
C VAL A 31 -1.13 -0.52 -10.21
N VAL A 32 -1.49 -1.81 -10.22
CA VAL A 32 -1.60 -2.60 -11.45
C VAL A 32 -2.67 -2.03 -12.36
N ASP A 33 -3.86 -1.75 -11.82
CA ASP A 33 -4.98 -1.20 -12.59
C ASP A 33 -4.64 0.18 -13.17
N ALA A 34 -4.03 1.06 -12.36
CA ALA A 34 -3.62 2.40 -12.78
C ALA A 34 -2.53 2.38 -13.88
N VAL A 35 -1.57 1.46 -13.80
CA VAL A 35 -0.51 1.32 -14.81
C VAL A 35 -1.00 0.57 -16.05
N ALA A 36 -1.99 -0.32 -15.92
CA ALA A 36 -2.62 -0.99 -17.06
C ALA A 36 -3.32 0.01 -17.98
N GLU A 37 -3.91 1.09 -17.45
CA GLU A 37 -4.52 2.16 -18.25
C GLU A 37 -3.49 3.11 -18.89
N THR A 38 -2.37 3.38 -18.23
CA THR A 38 -1.45 4.48 -18.60
C THR A 38 -0.16 4.02 -19.28
N GLY A 39 0.26 2.77 -19.09
CA GLY A 39 1.55 2.24 -19.53
C GLY A 39 2.73 2.79 -18.70
N GLY A 40 3.59 1.91 -18.16
CA GLY A 40 4.72 2.33 -17.31
C GLY A 40 5.45 1.19 -16.58
N HIS A 41 6.41 1.55 -15.72
CA HIS A 41 7.23 0.58 -14.96
C HIS A 41 6.47 -0.03 -13.77
N LEU A 42 5.71 -1.10 -14.04
CA LEU A 42 4.98 -1.90 -13.04
C LEU A 42 5.89 -2.49 -11.93
N GLY A 43 7.09 -2.95 -12.30
CA GLY A 43 7.94 -3.74 -11.39
C GLY A 43 8.51 -2.95 -10.21
N SER A 44 8.85 -1.67 -10.38
CA SER A 44 9.46 -0.86 -9.31
C SER A 44 8.47 -0.51 -8.22
N ASN A 45 7.23 -0.20 -8.60
CA ASN A 45 6.20 0.23 -7.65
C ASN A 45 5.66 -0.94 -6.84
N LEU A 46 5.51 -2.12 -7.46
CA LEU A 46 5.06 -3.33 -6.77
C LEU A 46 6.03 -3.80 -5.68
N GLY A 47 7.34 -3.64 -5.89
CA GLY A 47 8.35 -4.04 -4.90
C GLY A 47 8.53 -3.04 -3.75
N ALA A 48 7.96 -1.84 -3.84
CA ALA A 48 8.13 -0.78 -2.84
C ALA A 48 6.97 -0.71 -1.83
N VAL A 49 5.81 -1.33 -2.11
CA VAL A 49 4.59 -1.18 -1.30
C VAL A 49 4.82 -1.51 0.16
N GLU A 50 5.35 -2.70 0.45
CA GLU A 50 5.56 -3.18 1.81
C GLU A 50 6.63 -2.35 2.55
N LEU A 51 7.65 -1.87 1.84
CA LEU A 51 8.67 -0.99 2.41
C LEU A 51 8.07 0.37 2.78
N THR A 52 7.28 0.98 1.89
CA THR A 52 6.62 2.26 2.13
C THR A 52 5.65 2.17 3.31
N LEU A 53 4.84 1.11 3.39
CA LEU A 53 3.97 0.87 4.54
C LEU A 53 4.76 0.72 5.85
N ALA A 54 5.88 -0.01 5.82
CA ALA A 54 6.72 -0.17 7.00
C ALA A 54 7.34 1.15 7.46
N LEU A 55 7.81 1.98 6.52
CA LEU A 55 8.36 3.30 6.83
C LEU A 55 7.31 4.20 7.51
N HIS A 56 6.13 4.34 6.90
CA HIS A 56 5.05 5.16 7.47
C HIS A 56 4.56 4.64 8.82
N ARG A 57 4.50 3.32 9.01
CA ARG A 57 4.06 2.74 10.30
C ARG A 57 5.07 2.97 11.44
N VAL A 58 6.37 2.92 11.14
CA VAL A 58 7.45 2.95 12.14
C VAL A 58 7.88 4.37 12.46
N PHE A 59 7.91 5.26 11.47
CA PHE A 59 8.54 6.56 11.60
C PHE A 59 7.57 7.75 11.69
N GLU A 60 6.26 7.57 11.47
CA GLU A 60 5.23 8.61 11.56
C GLU A 60 4.10 8.26 12.54
#